data_AF-A0A450SUW8-F1
#
_entry.id   AF-A0A450SUW8-F1
#
_cell.length_a   1.000
_cell.length_b   1.000
_cell.length_c   1.000
_cell.angle_alpha   90.00
_cell.angle_beta   90.00
_cell.angle_gamma   90.00
#
_symmetry.space_group_name_H-M   'P 1'
#
loop_
_entity.id
_entity.type
_entity.pdbx_description
1 polymer ?
#
loop_
_entity_poly.entity_id
_entity_poly.type
_entity_poly.pdbx_seq_one_letter_code
_entity_poly.pdbx_strand_id
1 'polypeptide(L)'
;MITKMNITWPEWIVFGIAFFFLAFHIKLWRSTWFVFGERTIRYAWITLLLSCRSFKLFYVFGSLVLFFLAPTFLILGISPSIAMLTFSNAVVFLSIVSRPAIAIFLASSNPESVALRDKIMIYANPHRSISFLDSAKSENFDHKITIAFDNTSFLDDEQWLPLVQEFIRIAPIVIIDLREPSESIYRELGLIIKMGAASKTFFLVGSYDMGMISTLIKRGEDRGGIYNNDSELINSFRKQIEDKAL
;
A
#
# COMPACT_ATOMS: atom_id res chain seq x y z
N MET A 1 -22.42 28.78 -32.00
CA MET A 1 -23.80 28.42 -31.58
C MET A 1 -23.67 27.71 -30.24
N ILE A 2 -24.05 28.34 -29.14
CA ILE A 2 -23.96 27.73 -27.78
C ILE A 2 -25.28 27.03 -27.52
N THR A 3 -25.31 25.71 -27.66
CA THR A 3 -26.44 24.88 -27.24
C THR A 3 -26.49 24.90 -25.71
N LYS A 4 -27.60 25.40 -25.13
CA LYS A 4 -27.82 25.28 -23.68
C LYS A 4 -27.98 23.79 -23.35
N MET A 5 -27.01 23.22 -22.64
CA MET A 5 -27.14 21.90 -22.05
C MET A 5 -28.17 21.96 -20.91
N ASN A 6 -29.32 21.30 -21.09
CA ASN A 6 -30.27 21.08 -20.01
C ASN A 6 -29.77 19.90 -19.18
N ILE A 7 -29.03 20.21 -18.11
CA ILE A 7 -28.54 19.19 -17.17
C ILE A 7 -29.75 18.59 -16.45
N THR A 8 -29.92 17.28 -16.57
CA THR A 8 -31.04 16.57 -15.94
C THR A 8 -30.71 16.21 -14.49
N TRP A 9 -31.73 16.02 -13.64
CA TRP A 9 -31.53 15.63 -12.24
C TRP A 9 -30.63 14.38 -12.05
N PRO A 10 -30.70 13.33 -12.90
CA PRO A 10 -29.77 12.21 -12.86
C PRO A 10 -28.30 12.59 -13.08
N GLU A 11 -27.99 13.60 -13.91
CA GLU A 11 -26.60 14.00 -14.17
C GLU A 11 -25.96 14.63 -12.94
N TRP A 12 -26.72 15.39 -12.14
CA TRP A 12 -26.24 15.95 -10.87
C TRP A 12 -25.84 14.85 -9.88
N ILE A 13 -26.55 13.73 -9.85
CA ILE A 13 -26.20 12.58 -9.01
C ILE A 13 -24.85 12.01 -9.44
N VAL A 14 -24.65 11.80 -10.74
CA VAL A 14 -23.38 11.27 -11.28
C VAL A 14 -22.22 12.22 -10.99
N PHE A 15 -22.41 13.53 -11.15
CA PHE A 15 -21.42 14.53 -10.75
C PHE A 15 -21.12 14.49 -9.25
N GLY A 16 -22.15 14.36 -8.42
CA GLY A 16 -22.00 14.22 -6.96
C GLY A 16 -21.16 13.00 -6.59
N ILE A 17 -21.41 11.85 -7.23
CA ILE A 17 -20.63 10.62 -7.04
C ILE A 17 -19.17 10.82 -7.45
N ALA A 18 -18.92 11.38 -8.65
CA ALA A 18 -17.58 11.65 -9.14
C ALA A 18 -16.80 12.61 -8.21
N PHE A 19 -17.45 13.67 -7.76
CA PHE A 19 -16.88 14.63 -6.81
C PHE A 19 -16.58 13.97 -5.46
N PHE A 20 -17.50 13.16 -4.93
CA PHE A 20 -17.30 12.44 -3.68
C PHE A 20 -16.07 11.52 -3.75
N PHE A 21 -15.90 10.78 -4.85
CA PHE A 21 -14.71 9.96 -5.06
C PHE A 21 -13.43 10.80 -5.07
N LEU A 22 -13.38 11.88 -5.84
CA LEU A 22 -12.21 12.76 -5.88
C LEU A 22 -11.89 13.38 -4.51
N ALA A 23 -12.91 13.88 -3.79
CA ALA A 23 -12.75 14.47 -2.47
C ALA A 23 -12.23 13.45 -1.44
N PHE A 24 -12.76 12.22 -1.46
CA PHE A 24 -12.26 11.13 -0.63
C PHE A 24 -10.78 10.83 -0.94
N HIS A 25 -10.40 10.76 -2.21
CA HIS A 25 -9.00 10.52 -2.60
C HIS A 25 -8.05 11.65 -2.22
N ILE A 26 -8.48 12.90 -2.33
CA ILE A 26 -7.70 14.06 -1.85
C ILE A 26 -7.44 13.93 -0.34
N LYS A 27 -8.46 13.52 0.43
CA LYS A 27 -8.31 13.27 1.88
C LYS A 27 -7.28 12.18 2.16
N LEU A 28 -7.30 11.06 1.43
CA LEU A 28 -6.32 9.97 1.58
C LEU A 28 -4.89 10.45 1.27
N TRP A 29 -4.70 11.20 0.18
CA TRP A 29 -3.41 11.75 -0.20
C TRP A 29 -2.90 12.81 0.76
N ARG A 30 -3.79 13.60 1.37
CA ARG A 30 -3.40 14.55 2.43
C ARG A 30 -2.80 13.81 3.64
N SER A 31 -3.41 12.71 4.07
CA SER A 31 -2.85 11.85 5.13
C SER A 31 -1.47 11.33 4.73
N THR A 32 -1.33 10.87 3.48
CA THR A 32 -0.06 10.36 2.95
C THR A 32 1.00 11.46 2.88
N TRP A 33 0.62 12.67 2.47
CA TRP A 33 1.50 13.84 2.44
C TRP A 33 1.99 14.20 3.84
N PHE A 34 1.15 14.09 4.85
CA PHE A 34 1.62 14.32 6.22
C PHE A 34 2.73 13.33 6.58
N VAL A 35 2.51 12.05 6.30
CA VAL A 35 3.45 10.97 6.63
C VAL A 35 4.82 11.13 5.95
N PHE A 36 4.82 11.46 4.66
CA PHE A 36 6.05 11.46 3.84
C PHE A 36 6.59 12.87 3.52
N GLY A 37 5.84 13.92 3.82
CA GLY A 37 6.17 15.31 3.54
C GLY A 37 6.51 15.55 2.07
N GLU A 38 7.57 16.31 1.82
CA GLU A 38 8.07 16.62 0.47
C GLU A 38 8.48 15.37 -0.33
N ARG A 39 8.77 14.25 0.35
CA ARG A 39 9.19 13.01 -0.31
C ARG A 39 8.01 12.24 -0.92
N THR A 40 6.77 12.64 -0.62
CA THR A 40 5.54 11.97 -1.08
C THR A 40 5.53 11.75 -2.60
N ILE A 41 5.81 12.78 -3.39
CA ILE A 41 5.77 12.69 -4.87
C ILE A 41 6.84 11.72 -5.37
N ARG A 42 8.06 11.80 -4.81
CA ARG A 42 9.16 10.90 -5.18
C ARG A 42 8.80 9.44 -4.87
N TYR A 43 8.28 9.16 -3.67
CA TYR A 43 7.89 7.81 -3.27
C TYR A 43 6.66 7.31 -4.04
N ALA A 44 5.75 8.22 -4.41
CA ALA A 44 4.63 7.87 -5.27
C ALA A 44 5.09 7.43 -6.66
N TRP A 45 6.04 8.16 -7.23
CA TRP A 45 6.64 7.80 -8.52
C TRP A 45 7.37 6.46 -8.47
N ILE A 46 8.18 6.22 -7.43
CA ILE A 46 8.85 4.92 -7.23
C ILE A 46 7.78 3.82 -7.14
N THR A 47 6.73 4.03 -6.36
CA THR A 47 5.66 3.02 -6.19
C THR A 47 4.89 2.77 -7.49
N LEU A 48 4.68 3.80 -8.32
CA LEU A 48 4.09 3.65 -9.63
C LEU A 48 4.99 2.82 -10.57
N LEU A 49 6.29 3.12 -10.60
CA LEU A 49 7.26 2.34 -11.39
C LEU A 49 7.31 0.87 -10.95
N LEU A 50 7.29 0.61 -9.64
CA LEU A 50 7.21 -0.75 -9.09
C LEU A 50 5.89 -1.42 -9.50
N SER A 51 4.78 -0.68 -9.48
CA SER A 51 3.47 -1.19 -9.90
C SER A 51 3.43 -1.58 -11.38
N CYS A 52 4.09 -0.82 -12.26
CA CYS A 52 4.21 -1.13 -13.69
C CYS A 52 4.97 -2.44 -13.97
N ARG A 53 5.82 -2.89 -13.05
CA ARG A 53 6.54 -4.16 -13.22
C ARG A 53 5.76 -5.34 -12.64
N SER A 54 4.80 -5.09 -11.75
CA SER A 54 3.97 -6.12 -11.10
C SER A 54 2.67 -6.40 -11.86
N PHE A 55 1.85 -7.33 -11.35
CA PHE A 55 0.47 -7.55 -11.83
C PHE A 55 -0.41 -6.28 -11.78
N LYS A 56 0.01 -5.22 -11.07
CA LYS A 56 -0.71 -3.94 -11.02
C LYS A 56 -0.61 -3.14 -12.32
N LEU A 57 0.20 -3.57 -13.28
CA LEU A 57 0.27 -2.98 -14.61
C LEU A 57 -1.12 -2.87 -15.26
N PHE A 58 -2.01 -3.85 -15.06
CA PHE A 58 -3.38 -3.78 -15.59
C PHE A 58 -4.17 -2.58 -15.05
N TYR A 59 -4.01 -2.25 -13.77
CA TYR A 59 -4.65 -1.07 -13.18
C TYR A 59 -4.02 0.22 -13.71
N VAL A 60 -2.69 0.26 -13.86
CA VAL A 60 -2.01 1.43 -14.45
C VAL A 60 -2.49 1.65 -15.88
N PHE A 61 -2.45 0.61 -16.71
CA PHE A 61 -2.89 0.67 -18.10
C PHE A 61 -4.38 1.02 -18.21
N GLY A 62 -5.24 0.37 -17.43
CA GLY A 62 -6.67 0.68 -17.38
C GLY A 62 -6.93 2.13 -16.97
N SER A 63 -6.18 2.66 -16.01
CA SER A 63 -6.26 4.08 -15.61
C SER A 63 -5.89 5.00 -16.77
N LEU A 64 -4.82 4.70 -17.51
CA LEU A 64 -4.42 5.48 -18.68
C LEU A 64 -5.49 5.43 -19.78
N VAL A 65 -6.04 4.26 -20.07
CA VAL A 65 -7.14 4.11 -21.05
C VAL A 65 -8.33 4.98 -20.65
N LEU A 66 -8.79 4.90 -19.39
CA LEU A 66 -9.91 5.73 -18.92
C LEU A 66 -9.58 7.22 -18.98
N PHE A 67 -8.35 7.62 -18.65
CA PHE A 67 -7.91 9.01 -18.71
C PHE A 67 -8.01 9.57 -20.14
N PHE A 68 -7.55 8.82 -21.15
CA PHE A 68 -7.64 9.24 -22.56
C PHE A 68 -9.04 9.06 -23.16
N LEU A 69 -9.86 8.17 -22.60
CA LEU A 69 -11.24 7.95 -23.04
C LEU A 69 -12.17 9.09 -22.60
N ALA A 70 -11.96 9.67 -21.41
CA ALA A 70 -12.84 10.70 -20.85
C ALA A 70 -13.06 11.92 -21.79
N PRO A 71 -12.03 12.52 -22.42
CA PRO A 71 -12.23 13.60 -23.41
C PRO A 71 -13.01 13.14 -24.64
N THR A 72 -12.86 11.88 -25.05
CA THR A 72 -13.55 11.32 -26.23
C THR A 72 -15.06 11.31 -26.02
N PHE A 73 -15.54 11.09 -24.80
CA PHE A 73 -16.96 11.19 -24.47
C PHE A 73 -17.52 12.59 -24.72
N LEU A 74 -16.76 13.64 -24.39
CA LEU A 74 -17.16 15.01 -24.68
C LEU A 74 -17.22 15.29 -26.19
N ILE A 75 -16.24 14.78 -26.95
CA ILE A 75 -16.18 14.94 -28.42
C ILE A 75 -17.35 14.22 -29.11
N LEU A 76 -17.71 13.03 -28.64
CA LEU A 76 -18.82 12.23 -29.17
C LEU A 76 -20.20 12.72 -28.72
N GLY A 77 -20.29 13.81 -27.94
CA GLY A 77 -21.55 14.32 -27.42
C GLY A 77 -22.20 13.44 -26.35
N ILE A 78 -21.43 12.54 -25.72
CA ILE A 78 -21.88 11.79 -24.55
C ILE A 78 -21.98 12.75 -23.35
N SER A 79 -22.86 12.45 -22.40
CA SER A 79 -23.08 13.26 -21.20
C SER A 79 -21.75 13.61 -20.49
N PRO A 80 -21.50 14.89 -20.18
CA PRO A 80 -20.31 15.31 -19.43
C PRO A 80 -20.19 14.69 -18.04
N SER A 81 -21.31 14.28 -17.44
CA SER A 81 -21.30 13.58 -16.15
C SER A 81 -20.60 12.22 -16.25
N ILE A 82 -20.79 11.49 -17.35
CA ILE A 82 -20.11 10.22 -17.63
C ILE A 82 -18.62 10.48 -17.86
N ALA A 83 -18.27 11.49 -18.65
CA ALA A 83 -16.86 11.89 -18.87
C ALA A 83 -16.15 12.20 -17.55
N MET A 84 -16.80 12.96 -16.66
CA MET A 84 -16.28 13.30 -15.34
C MET A 84 -16.12 12.07 -14.44
N LEU A 85 -17.09 11.15 -14.46
CA LEU A 85 -17.00 9.89 -13.70
C LEU A 85 -15.85 9.02 -14.20
N THR A 86 -15.69 8.88 -15.51
CA THR A 86 -14.58 8.13 -16.14
C THR A 86 -13.23 8.73 -15.79
N PHE A 87 -13.10 10.06 -15.89
CA PHE A 87 -11.89 10.77 -15.49
C PHE A 87 -11.60 10.58 -13.99
N SER A 88 -12.61 10.71 -13.14
CA SER A 88 -12.47 10.53 -11.70
C SER A 88 -11.97 9.13 -11.37
N ASN A 89 -12.56 8.09 -11.97
CA ASN A 89 -12.10 6.71 -11.81
C ASN A 89 -10.64 6.52 -12.26
N ALA A 90 -10.23 7.11 -13.39
CA ALA A 90 -8.84 7.06 -13.85
C ALA A 90 -7.88 7.64 -12.80
N VAL A 91 -8.20 8.82 -12.27
CA VAL A 91 -7.40 9.49 -11.22
C VAL A 91 -7.37 8.66 -9.94
N VAL A 92 -8.50 8.07 -9.54
CA VAL A 92 -8.64 7.20 -8.38
C VAL A 92 -7.74 5.97 -8.50
N PHE A 93 -7.84 5.20 -9.58
CA PHE A 93 -7.06 3.99 -9.74
C PHE A 93 -5.55 4.29 -9.80
N LEU A 94 -5.15 5.32 -10.56
CA LEU A 94 -3.75 5.74 -10.63
C LEU A 94 -3.24 6.21 -9.26
N SER A 95 -4.08 6.91 -8.50
CA SER A 95 -3.79 7.33 -7.13
C SER A 95 -3.55 6.14 -6.19
N ILE A 96 -4.38 5.10 -6.26
CA ILE A 96 -4.25 3.95 -5.37
C ILE A 96 -2.95 3.19 -5.66
N VAL A 97 -2.64 2.93 -6.94
CA VAL A 97 -1.44 2.15 -7.31
C VAL A 97 -0.14 2.93 -7.10
N SER A 98 -0.18 4.26 -7.18
CA SER A 98 0.99 5.10 -6.90
C SER A 98 1.16 5.44 -5.42
N ARG A 99 0.20 5.10 -4.55
CA ARG A 99 0.30 5.47 -3.13
C ARG A 99 1.44 4.71 -2.43
N PRO A 100 2.40 5.41 -1.80
CA PRO A 100 3.51 4.78 -1.10
C PRO A 100 3.04 3.97 0.12
N ALA A 101 3.76 2.90 0.42
CA ALA A 101 3.48 2.04 1.56
C ALA A 101 4.05 2.65 2.86
N ILE A 102 3.21 2.77 3.88
CA ILE A 102 3.64 3.21 5.22
C ILE A 102 4.29 2.06 6.00
N ALA A 103 3.81 0.85 5.76
CA ALA A 103 4.24 -0.35 6.44
C ALA A 103 4.56 -1.45 5.44
N ILE A 104 5.56 -2.24 5.78
CA ILE A 104 5.84 -3.51 5.13
C ILE A 104 5.65 -4.60 6.16
N PHE A 105 4.90 -5.63 5.78
CA PHE A 105 4.66 -6.82 6.57
C PHE A 105 5.43 -8.00 5.96
N LEU A 106 6.47 -8.43 6.67
CA LEU A 106 7.31 -9.57 6.34
C LEU A 106 6.90 -10.74 7.21
N ALA A 107 6.42 -11.81 6.60
CA ALA A 107 5.94 -12.97 7.34
C ALA A 107 5.87 -14.19 6.44
N SER A 108 5.70 -15.36 7.06
CA SER A 108 5.47 -16.60 6.32
C SER A 108 4.04 -16.63 5.84
N SER A 109 3.77 -17.36 4.77
CA SER A 109 2.41 -17.47 4.20
C SER A 109 1.54 -18.48 4.96
N ASN A 110 1.62 -18.50 6.29
CA ASN A 110 0.79 -19.34 7.15
C ASN A 110 -0.48 -18.58 7.60
N PRO A 111 -1.52 -19.29 8.08
CA PRO A 111 -2.79 -18.68 8.50
C PRO A 111 -2.63 -17.63 9.61
N GLU A 112 -1.75 -17.86 10.59
CA GLU A 112 -1.53 -16.93 11.72
C GLU A 112 -0.95 -15.59 11.26
N SER A 113 -0.03 -15.62 10.31
CA SER A 113 0.58 -14.44 9.70
C SER A 113 -0.42 -13.66 8.86
N VAL A 114 -1.26 -14.37 8.09
CA VAL A 114 -2.34 -13.75 7.31
C VAL A 114 -3.34 -13.05 8.25
N ALA A 115 -3.75 -13.73 9.32
CA ALA A 115 -4.66 -13.15 10.30
C ALA A 115 -4.06 -11.91 10.99
N LEU A 116 -2.77 -11.95 11.34
CA LEU A 116 -2.07 -10.79 11.89
C LEU A 116 -1.99 -9.63 10.89
N ARG A 117 -1.66 -9.92 9.63
CA ARG A 117 -1.61 -8.94 8.53
C ARG A 117 -2.93 -8.20 8.38
N ASP A 118 -4.06 -8.91 8.43
CA ASP A 118 -5.37 -8.28 8.28
C ASP A 118 -5.73 -7.38 9.46
N LYS A 119 -5.38 -7.80 10.69
CA LYS A 119 -5.51 -6.93 11.87
C LYS A 119 -4.68 -5.66 11.70
N ILE A 120 -3.44 -5.77 11.22
CA ILE A 120 -2.56 -4.62 10.95
C ILE A 120 -3.18 -3.71 9.90
N MET A 121 -3.72 -4.26 8.81
CA MET A 121 -4.30 -3.45 7.74
C MET A 121 -5.47 -2.58 8.19
N ILE A 122 -6.30 -3.07 9.12
CA ILE A 122 -7.43 -2.30 9.67
C ILE A 122 -6.91 -0.99 10.28
N TYR A 123 -5.78 -1.03 10.98
CA TYR A 123 -5.17 0.15 11.60
C TYR A 123 -4.28 0.94 10.65
N ALA A 124 -3.71 0.31 9.62
CA ALA A 124 -2.93 1.00 8.61
C ALA A 124 -3.83 1.89 7.72
N ASN A 125 -5.09 1.53 7.50
CA ASN A 125 -6.07 2.32 6.74
C ASN A 125 -6.24 3.72 7.37
N PRO A 126 -6.10 4.84 6.63
CA PRO A 126 -6.14 5.01 5.17
C PRO A 126 -4.86 4.70 4.40
N HIS A 127 -3.75 4.45 5.08
CA HIS A 127 -2.47 4.20 4.44
C HIS A 127 -2.36 2.78 3.86
N ARG A 128 -1.33 2.58 3.04
CA ARG A 128 -1.07 1.30 2.39
C ARG A 128 -0.05 0.48 3.18
N SER A 129 -0.36 -0.78 3.45
CA SER A 129 0.57 -1.76 3.99
C SER A 129 0.86 -2.81 2.93
N ILE A 130 2.12 -3.00 2.55
CA ILE A 130 2.51 -4.01 1.57
C ILE A 130 2.92 -5.27 2.31
N SER A 131 2.49 -6.42 1.81
CA SER A 131 2.86 -7.73 2.34
C SER A 131 3.34 -8.61 1.21
N PHE A 132 4.30 -9.47 1.49
CA PHE A 132 4.91 -10.38 0.52
C PHE A 132 4.38 -11.81 0.66
N LEU A 133 3.10 -11.94 1.00
CA LEU A 133 2.46 -13.22 1.30
C LEU A 133 1.98 -13.91 0.02
N ASP A 134 2.11 -15.22 -0.08
CA ASP A 134 1.51 -15.97 -1.17
C ASP A 134 -0.02 -16.02 -0.99
N SER A 135 -0.75 -15.27 -1.83
CA SER A 135 -2.22 -15.26 -1.79
C SER A 135 -2.83 -16.62 -2.09
N ALA A 136 -2.14 -17.51 -2.84
CA ALA A 136 -2.68 -18.82 -3.15
C ALA A 136 -2.81 -19.71 -1.91
N LYS A 137 -1.96 -19.48 -0.90
CA LYS A 137 -1.93 -20.24 0.37
C LYS A 137 -2.98 -19.78 1.39
N SER A 138 -3.64 -18.65 1.15
CA SER A 138 -4.76 -18.24 2.00
C SER A 138 -5.98 -19.10 1.71
N GLU A 139 -6.68 -19.59 2.73
CA GLU A 139 -7.89 -20.42 2.55
C GLU A 139 -9.12 -19.56 2.20
N ASN A 140 -9.17 -18.31 2.66
CA ASN A 140 -10.32 -17.42 2.51
C ASN A 140 -10.18 -16.53 1.27
N PHE A 141 -11.23 -16.50 0.43
CA PHE A 141 -11.28 -15.68 -0.78
C PHE A 141 -11.11 -14.17 -0.51
N ASP A 142 -11.67 -13.66 0.59
CA ASP A 142 -11.55 -12.23 0.93
C ASP A 142 -10.09 -11.85 1.28
N HIS A 143 -9.39 -12.75 1.99
CA HIS A 143 -7.96 -12.62 2.23
C HIS A 143 -7.18 -12.69 0.90
N LYS A 144 -7.55 -13.57 -0.04
CA LYS A 144 -6.90 -13.61 -1.36
C LYS A 144 -6.99 -12.30 -2.11
N ILE A 145 -8.17 -11.66 -2.17
CA ILE A 145 -8.36 -10.40 -2.89
C ILE A 145 -7.57 -9.27 -2.22
N THR A 146 -7.69 -9.13 -0.91
CA THR A 146 -7.03 -8.05 -0.17
C THR A 146 -5.51 -8.22 -0.16
N ILE A 147 -5.01 -9.46 -0.05
CA ILE A 147 -3.60 -9.77 -0.22
C ILE A 147 -3.20 -9.45 -1.66
N ALA A 148 -3.89 -9.96 -2.68
CA ALA A 148 -3.51 -9.71 -4.08
C ALA A 148 -3.42 -8.22 -4.43
N PHE A 149 -4.29 -7.38 -3.86
CA PHE A 149 -4.25 -5.94 -4.09
C PHE A 149 -3.03 -5.25 -3.45
N ASP A 150 -2.60 -5.67 -2.26
CA ASP A 150 -1.49 -5.04 -1.54
C ASP A 150 -0.18 -5.83 -1.58
N ASN A 151 -0.22 -7.01 -2.19
CA ASN A 151 0.92 -7.83 -2.52
C ASN A 151 1.54 -7.37 -3.84
N THR A 152 2.80 -7.68 -4.00
CA THR A 152 3.55 -7.44 -5.22
C THR A 152 4.26 -8.73 -5.56
N SER A 153 3.52 -9.75 -6.01
CA SER A 153 4.15 -10.94 -6.59
C SER A 153 4.64 -10.62 -8.01
N PHE A 154 5.77 -11.22 -8.36
CA PHE A 154 6.37 -11.15 -9.68
C PHE A 154 6.46 -12.54 -10.29
N LEU A 155 6.52 -12.59 -11.62
CA LEU A 155 6.67 -13.85 -12.37
C LEU A 155 8.09 -14.42 -12.29
N ASP A 156 9.06 -13.62 -11.81
CA ASP A 156 10.49 -13.94 -11.79
C ASP A 156 11.10 -13.65 -10.41
N ASP A 157 11.65 -14.69 -9.79
CA ASP A 157 12.30 -14.65 -8.48
C ASP A 157 13.57 -13.77 -8.48
N GLU A 158 14.24 -13.59 -9.62
CA GLU A 158 15.43 -12.74 -9.69
C GLU A 158 15.09 -11.25 -9.52
N GLN A 159 13.88 -10.85 -9.90
CA GLN A 159 13.40 -9.46 -9.77
C GLN A 159 12.77 -9.17 -8.41
N TRP A 160 12.49 -10.20 -7.62
CA TRP A 160 11.90 -10.08 -6.29
C TRP A 160 12.77 -9.26 -5.35
N LEU A 161 14.04 -9.64 -5.22
CA LEU A 161 14.91 -9.10 -4.19
C LEU A 161 15.17 -7.59 -4.35
N PRO A 162 15.49 -7.05 -5.56
CA PRO A 162 15.63 -5.61 -5.76
C PRO A 162 14.33 -4.83 -5.46
N LEU A 163 13.17 -5.43 -5.72
CA LEU A 163 11.88 -4.81 -5.46
C LEU A 163 11.59 -4.70 -3.97
N VAL A 164 11.80 -5.79 -3.23
CA VAL A 164 11.67 -5.81 -1.77
C VAL A 164 12.60 -4.77 -1.16
N GLN A 165 13.83 -4.64 -1.65
CA GLN A 165 14.75 -3.58 -1.24
C GLN A 165 14.17 -2.17 -1.47
N GLU A 166 13.58 -1.91 -2.64
CA GLU A 166 12.98 -0.62 -2.94
C GLU A 166 11.79 -0.29 -2.02
N PHE A 167 10.92 -1.27 -1.75
CA PHE A 167 9.84 -1.11 -0.78
C PHE A 167 10.40 -0.85 0.61
N ILE A 168 11.34 -1.69 1.08
CA ILE A 168 11.99 -1.52 2.39
C ILE A 168 12.57 -0.12 2.49
N ARG A 169 13.21 0.40 1.44
CA ARG A 169 13.78 1.75 1.43
C ARG A 169 12.73 2.82 1.71
N ILE A 170 11.58 2.78 1.05
CA ILE A 170 10.56 3.83 1.14
C ILE A 170 9.69 3.73 2.40
N ALA A 171 9.41 2.52 2.89
CA ALA A 171 8.49 2.33 4.00
C ALA A 171 9.12 2.75 5.34
N PRO A 172 8.46 3.61 6.15
CA PRO A 172 8.96 4.01 7.46
C PRO A 172 8.75 2.92 8.53
N ILE A 173 7.78 2.02 8.35
CA ILE A 173 7.47 0.96 9.30
C ILE A 173 7.74 -0.41 8.67
N VAL A 174 8.37 -1.28 9.44
CA VAL A 174 8.62 -2.67 9.06
C VAL A 174 8.10 -3.56 10.18
N ILE A 175 7.19 -4.47 9.85
CA ILE A 175 6.59 -5.43 10.74
C ILE A 175 7.05 -6.81 10.30
N ILE A 176 7.55 -7.59 11.24
CA ILE A 176 8.20 -8.88 10.97
C ILE A 176 7.55 -9.93 11.87
N ASP A 177 6.97 -10.95 11.26
CA ASP A 177 6.48 -12.15 11.94
C ASP A 177 7.52 -13.26 11.85
N LEU A 178 8.00 -13.68 13.02
CA LEU A 178 9.05 -14.68 13.22
C LEU A 178 8.54 -15.89 14.00
N ARG A 179 7.22 -16.08 14.11
CA ARG A 179 6.68 -17.27 14.78
C ARG A 179 7.03 -18.55 14.04
N GLU A 180 7.01 -18.50 12.71
CA GLU A 180 7.43 -19.59 11.82
C GLU A 180 8.26 -19.04 10.66
N PRO A 181 9.52 -18.66 10.91
CA PRO A 181 10.32 -17.96 9.91
C PRO A 181 10.71 -18.91 8.76
N SER A 182 10.50 -18.46 7.53
CA SER A 182 10.98 -19.14 6.32
C SER A 182 12.35 -18.61 5.89
N GLU A 183 13.08 -19.36 5.07
CA GLU A 183 14.34 -18.94 4.45
C GLU A 183 14.23 -17.59 3.73
N SER A 184 13.09 -17.33 3.08
CA SER A 184 12.81 -16.05 2.41
C SER A 184 12.81 -14.88 3.41
N ILE A 185 12.19 -15.05 4.58
CA ILE A 185 12.17 -14.01 5.62
C ILE A 185 13.57 -13.73 6.14
N TYR A 186 14.40 -14.76 6.36
CA TYR A 186 15.79 -14.56 6.78
C TYR A 186 16.59 -13.78 5.73
N ARG A 187 16.38 -14.05 4.44
CA ARG A 187 17.01 -13.28 3.35
C ARG A 187 16.56 -11.82 3.38
N GLU A 188 15.27 -11.56 3.52
CA GLU A 188 14.69 -10.22 3.58
C GLU A 188 15.16 -9.44 4.81
N LEU A 189 15.28 -10.10 5.96
CA LEU A 189 15.86 -9.51 7.18
C LEU A 189 17.34 -9.15 6.99
N GLY A 190 18.11 -10.03 6.34
CA GLY A 190 19.49 -9.75 5.99
C GLY A 190 19.61 -8.47 5.14
N LEU A 191 18.65 -8.21 4.24
CA LEU A 191 18.60 -6.97 3.47
C LEU A 191 18.31 -5.76 4.35
N ILE A 192 17.31 -5.83 5.23
CA ILE A 192 16.97 -4.74 6.15
C ILE A 192 18.20 -4.33 6.97
N ILE A 193 18.94 -5.32 7.50
CA ILE A 193 20.14 -5.11 8.30
C ILE A 193 21.24 -4.43 7.47
N LYS A 194 21.41 -4.86 6.22
CA LYS A 194 22.43 -4.32 5.29
C LYS A 194 22.11 -2.90 4.83
N MET A 195 20.84 -2.59 4.54
CA MET A 195 20.41 -1.28 4.02
C MET A 195 20.44 -0.16 5.06
N GLY A 196 20.62 -0.52 6.33
CA GLY A 196 20.59 0.42 7.44
C GLY A 196 19.17 0.55 8.00
N ALA A 197 19.03 0.25 9.29
CA ALA A 197 17.79 0.37 10.05
C ALA A 197 17.47 1.83 10.47
N ALA A 198 18.39 2.76 10.21
CA ALA A 198 18.27 4.14 10.65
C ALA A 198 16.97 4.76 10.11
N SER A 199 16.22 5.43 10.98
CA SER A 199 14.91 6.08 10.72
C SER A 199 13.70 5.17 10.50
N LYS A 200 13.84 3.83 10.57
CA LYS A 200 12.70 2.91 10.48
C LYS A 200 12.15 2.53 11.85
N THR A 201 10.85 2.24 11.91
CA THR A 201 10.22 1.66 13.10
C THR A 201 10.00 0.17 12.90
N PHE A 202 10.52 -0.65 13.81
CA PHE A 202 10.41 -2.11 13.72
C PHE A 202 9.40 -2.67 14.73
N PHE A 203 8.55 -3.58 14.27
CA PHE A 203 7.67 -4.38 15.11
C PHE A 203 7.97 -5.86 14.86
N LEU A 204 8.40 -6.58 15.88
CA LEU A 204 8.74 -7.99 15.76
C LEU A 204 7.82 -8.84 16.65
N VAL A 205 7.30 -9.94 16.12
CA VAL A 205 6.53 -10.94 16.89
C VAL A 205 7.13 -12.33 16.70
N GLY A 206 7.21 -13.13 17.77
CA GLY A 206 7.69 -14.51 17.73
C GLY A 206 8.95 -14.77 18.55
N SER A 207 9.44 -16.01 18.53
CA SER A 207 10.66 -16.45 19.23
C SER A 207 11.84 -16.47 18.27
N TYR A 208 13.00 -15.92 18.68
CA TYR A 208 14.10 -15.67 17.76
C TYR A 208 15.48 -15.86 18.39
N ASP A 209 16.48 -16.01 17.52
CA ASP A 209 17.90 -15.87 17.88
C ASP A 209 18.22 -14.39 18.15
N MET A 210 18.52 -14.10 19.42
CA MET A 210 18.80 -12.75 19.93
C MET A 210 19.95 -12.06 19.19
N GLY A 211 20.88 -12.80 18.57
CA GLY A 211 22.04 -12.22 17.88
C GLY A 211 21.66 -11.30 16.71
N MET A 212 20.80 -11.78 15.80
CA MET A 212 20.43 -11.01 14.60
C MET A 212 19.52 -9.83 14.92
N ILE A 213 18.59 -10.01 15.86
CA ILE A 213 17.64 -8.98 16.27
C ILE A 213 18.27 -7.92 17.16
N SER A 214 19.23 -8.29 18.00
CA SER A 214 20.02 -7.29 18.74
C SER A 214 20.73 -6.32 17.79
N THR A 215 21.14 -6.77 16.60
CA THR A 215 21.74 -5.90 15.58
C THR A 215 20.71 -4.95 14.94
N LEU A 216 19.48 -5.43 14.69
CA LEU A 216 18.38 -4.59 14.20
C LEU A 216 17.99 -3.53 15.23
N ILE A 217 17.86 -3.93 16.49
CA ILE A 217 17.45 -3.06 17.59
C ILE A 217 18.55 -2.04 17.89
N LYS A 218 19.81 -2.47 18.03
CA LYS A 218 20.95 -1.55 18.25
C LYS A 218 21.13 -0.53 17.14
N ARG A 219 20.72 -0.86 15.91
CA ARG A 219 20.80 0.07 14.76
C ARG A 219 19.53 0.88 14.54
N GLY A 220 18.38 0.41 15.05
CA GLY A 220 17.07 1.08 14.98
C GLY A 220 16.70 1.78 16.30
N GLU A 221 17.70 2.07 17.13
CA GLU A 221 17.68 2.13 18.61
C GLU A 221 16.67 3.06 19.30
N ASP A 222 15.84 3.80 18.55
CA ASP A 222 14.87 4.73 19.15
C ASP A 222 13.39 4.44 18.85
N ARG A 223 13.05 3.54 17.92
CA ARG A 223 11.65 3.42 17.45
C ARG A 223 11.27 1.97 17.13
N GLY A 224 10.59 1.28 18.04
CA GLY A 224 10.07 -0.07 17.79
C GLY A 224 10.02 -0.95 19.04
N GLY A 225 9.65 -2.21 18.86
CA GLY A 225 9.56 -3.17 19.96
C GLY A 225 9.49 -4.62 19.49
N ILE A 226 9.74 -5.51 20.44
CA ILE A 226 9.55 -6.95 20.31
C ILE A 226 8.35 -7.31 21.17
N TYR A 227 7.45 -8.11 20.62
CA TYR A 227 6.16 -8.39 21.22
C TYR A 227 5.96 -9.90 21.35
N ASN A 228 5.39 -10.31 22.48
CA ASN A 228 5.15 -11.73 22.75
C ASN A 228 3.80 -12.21 22.20
N ASN A 229 2.91 -11.29 21.84
CA ASN A 229 1.60 -11.60 21.29
C ASN A 229 1.10 -10.51 20.32
N ASP A 230 0.11 -10.89 19.50
CA ASP A 230 -0.53 -10.01 18.52
C ASP A 230 -1.07 -8.73 19.15
N SER A 231 -1.71 -8.83 20.32
CA SER A 231 -2.42 -7.71 20.95
C SER A 231 -1.47 -6.58 21.35
N GLU A 232 -0.32 -6.92 21.95
CA GLU A 232 0.72 -5.96 22.30
C GLU A 232 1.30 -5.28 21.06
N LEU A 233 1.60 -6.05 20.01
CA LEU A 233 2.09 -5.53 18.74
C LEU A 233 1.08 -4.58 18.11
N ILE A 234 -0.18 -5.00 18.02
CA ILE A 234 -1.27 -4.22 17.41
C ILE A 234 -1.50 -2.94 18.18
N ASN A 235 -1.57 -2.98 19.51
CA ASN A 235 -1.77 -1.78 20.33
C ASN A 235 -0.61 -0.80 20.16
N SER A 236 0.62 -1.31 20.10
CA SER A 236 1.80 -0.47 19.91
C SER A 236 1.89 0.08 18.48
N PHE A 237 1.52 -0.71 17.47
CA PHE A 237 1.45 -0.29 16.08
C PHE A 237 0.36 0.77 15.89
N ARG A 238 -0.83 0.54 16.44
CA ARG A 238 -1.93 1.50 16.45
C ARG A 238 -1.50 2.81 17.10
N LYS A 239 -0.94 2.73 18.31
CA LYS A 239 -0.42 3.91 19.01
C LYS A 239 0.64 4.61 18.17
N GLN A 240 1.54 3.89 17.51
CA GLN A 240 2.53 4.49 16.63
C GLN A 240 1.88 5.19 15.42
N ILE A 241 0.82 4.64 14.82
CA ILE A 241 0.10 5.26 13.71
C ILE A 241 -0.72 6.47 14.18
N GLU A 242 -1.27 6.43 15.40
CA GLU A 242 -2.06 7.52 16.01
C GLU A 242 -1.18 8.65 16.56
N ASP A 243 -0.13 8.32 17.32
CA ASP A 243 0.88 9.26 17.85
C ASP A 243 1.75 9.83 16.73
N LYS A 244 1.97 9.01 15.69
CA LYS A 244 2.44 9.48 14.39
C LYS A 244 1.28 9.65 13.40
N ALA A 245 0.17 10.22 13.84
CA ALA A 245 -0.06 11.51 13.26
C ALA A 245 1.24 12.33 13.54
N LEU A 246 2.31 12.30 12.72
CA LEU A 246 2.26 12.67 11.30
C LEU A 246 0.89 13.32 11.06
#